data_AF-A0A2P5A8P4-F1
#
_entry.id   AF-A0A2P5A8P4-F1
#
_cell.length_a   1.000
_cell.length_b   1.000
_cell.length_c   1.000
_cell.angle_alpha   90.00
_cell.angle_beta   90.00
_cell.angle_gamma   90.00
#
_symmetry.space_group_name_H-M   'P 1'
#
loop_
_entity.id
_entity.type
_entity.pdbx_description
1 polymer ?
#
loop_
_entity_poly.entity_id
_entity_poly.type
_entity_poly.pdbx_seq_one_letter_code
_entity_poly.pdbx_strand_id
1 'polypeptide(L)'
;MSHPEPSKEIVTSSEPNLVDQDQELFALLNQLPEKAGMSAAFIDRFTYEEGWERMKRRSAKVAFGSAMRMLANTAAAAVLMHDPVLECLEKAEKVEEITQAFENSEKAREEEKKAFDLERQQLFEGLAKEKLEKENLEEKVKELKKTISEHPDRIKKATTEAVHKAIEEFKATEVKELEDKASDITSSTIIFNIFCEHPDFDFSILGEDVVELVQSWRKKETTKTGDGGASTSV
;
A
#
# COMPACT_ATOMS: atom_id res chain seq x y z
N MET A 1 26.87 -29.45 -33.55
CA MET A 1 25.42 -29.16 -33.60
C MET A 1 25.20 -27.90 -32.78
N SER A 2 24.67 -26.90 -33.45
CA SER A 2 24.69 -25.48 -33.11
C SER A 2 23.68 -25.10 -32.01
N HIS A 3 23.99 -24.03 -31.28
CA HIS A 3 23.08 -23.29 -30.40
C HIS A 3 21.88 -22.70 -31.17
N PRO A 4 20.80 -22.29 -30.46
CA PRO A 4 20.71 -20.86 -30.18
C PRO A 4 20.34 -20.51 -28.73
N GLU A 5 21.00 -19.46 -28.23
CA GLU A 5 20.64 -18.65 -27.07
C GLU A 5 19.31 -17.91 -27.27
N PRO A 6 18.61 -17.50 -26.19
CA PRO A 6 17.47 -16.61 -26.30
C PRO A 6 17.92 -15.18 -26.63
N SER A 7 17.44 -14.67 -27.76
CA SER A 7 17.68 -13.31 -28.26
C SER A 7 17.20 -12.25 -27.26
N LYS A 8 18.12 -11.35 -26.89
CA LYS A 8 17.82 -10.03 -26.35
C LYS A 8 17.06 -9.22 -27.41
N GLU A 9 15.78 -8.97 -27.19
CA GLU A 9 15.12 -7.78 -27.74
C GLU A 9 15.18 -6.68 -26.67
N ILE A 10 16.29 -5.93 -26.68
CA ILE A 10 16.29 -4.58 -26.13
C ILE A 10 15.61 -3.74 -27.21
N VAL A 11 14.31 -3.50 -27.05
CA VAL A 11 13.67 -2.37 -27.72
C VAL A 11 14.27 -1.13 -27.07
N THR A 12 15.35 -0.62 -27.66
CA THR A 12 15.76 0.76 -27.44
C THR A 12 14.62 1.62 -27.99
N SER A 13 13.68 1.96 -27.13
CA SER A 13 12.90 3.19 -27.29
C SER A 13 13.93 4.31 -27.33
N SER A 14 14.30 4.73 -28.53
CA SER A 14 15.07 5.94 -28.74
C SER A 14 14.19 7.11 -28.35
N GLU A 15 14.12 7.38 -27.05
CA GLU A 15 13.75 8.70 -26.57
C GLU A 15 14.72 9.67 -27.26
N PRO A 16 14.21 10.71 -27.96
CA PRO A 16 15.08 11.74 -28.48
C PRO A 16 15.86 12.29 -27.29
N ASN A 17 17.18 12.33 -27.43
CA ASN A 17 18.09 12.72 -26.36
C ASN A 17 17.78 14.18 -26.01
N LEU A 18 16.97 14.41 -24.97
CA LEU A 18 16.47 15.73 -24.56
C LEU A 18 17.62 16.71 -24.33
N VAL A 19 18.77 16.20 -23.88
CA VAL A 19 20.01 16.96 -23.69
C VAL A 19 20.51 17.57 -25.01
N ASP A 20 20.39 16.84 -26.12
CA ASP A 20 20.86 17.28 -27.44
C ASP A 20 19.96 18.40 -28.00
N GLN A 21 18.65 18.29 -27.78
CA GLN A 21 17.67 19.33 -28.18
C GLN A 21 17.79 20.61 -27.35
N ASP A 22 18.00 20.51 -26.04
CA ASP A 22 18.26 21.66 -25.18
C ASP A 22 19.54 22.39 -25.63
N GLN A 23 20.57 21.64 -25.95
CA GLN A 23 21.86 22.18 -26.37
C GLN A 23 21.79 22.82 -27.76
N GLU A 24 20.98 22.28 -28.67
CA GLU A 24 20.63 22.90 -29.97
C GLU A 24 19.81 24.19 -29.79
N LEU A 25 18.82 24.20 -28.89
CA LEU A 25 18.03 25.40 -28.58
C LEU A 25 18.92 26.50 -27.99
N PHE A 26 19.78 26.17 -27.03
CA PHE A 26 20.75 27.12 -26.47
C PHE A 26 21.74 27.60 -27.54
N ALA A 27 22.18 26.74 -28.47
CA ALA A 27 23.03 27.15 -29.59
C ALA A 27 22.28 28.11 -30.54
N LEU A 28 21.01 27.87 -30.82
CA LEU A 28 20.16 28.74 -31.63
C LEU A 28 19.93 30.10 -30.93
N LEU A 29 19.61 30.08 -29.63
CA LEU A 29 19.48 31.27 -28.79
C LEU A 29 20.79 32.06 -28.67
N ASN A 30 21.95 31.40 -28.67
CA ASN A 30 23.26 32.06 -28.66
C ASN A 30 23.66 32.64 -30.03
N GLN A 31 23.11 32.13 -31.14
CA GLN A 31 23.28 32.71 -32.48
C GLN A 31 22.33 33.89 -32.75
N LEU A 32 21.24 33.99 -31.98
CA LEU A 32 20.28 35.08 -32.10
C LEU A 32 20.90 36.46 -31.80
N PRO A 33 21.77 36.69 -30.80
CA PRO A 33 22.49 37.95 -30.62
C PRO A 33 23.28 38.44 -31.83
N GLU A 34 23.85 37.56 -32.66
CA GLU A 34 24.59 37.98 -33.85
C GLU A 34 23.66 38.44 -34.98
N LYS A 35 22.55 37.71 -35.22
CA LYS A 35 21.55 38.08 -36.23
C LYS A 35 20.65 39.23 -35.78
N ALA A 36 20.20 39.16 -34.53
CA ALA A 36 19.45 40.20 -33.85
C ALA A 36 20.32 41.44 -33.66
N GLY A 37 21.63 41.32 -33.38
CA GLY A 37 22.57 42.45 -33.28
C GLY A 37 22.77 43.19 -34.60
N MET A 38 22.83 42.47 -35.73
CA MET A 38 22.83 43.11 -37.06
C MET A 38 21.49 43.79 -37.37
N SER A 39 20.36 43.19 -36.99
CA SER A 39 19.05 43.84 -37.12
C SER A 39 18.84 44.99 -36.14
N ALA A 40 19.38 44.91 -34.92
CA ALA A 40 19.27 45.91 -33.87
C ALA A 40 20.14 47.10 -34.21
N ALA A 41 21.39 46.92 -34.65
CA ALA A 41 22.22 48.01 -35.16
C ALA A 41 21.60 48.66 -36.41
N PHE A 42 20.88 47.90 -37.24
CA PHE A 42 20.13 48.45 -38.37
C PHE A 42 18.89 49.22 -37.92
N ILE A 43 18.07 48.64 -37.03
CA ILE A 43 16.87 49.24 -36.44
C ILE A 43 17.26 50.50 -35.68
N ASP A 44 18.22 50.44 -34.76
CA ASP A 44 18.74 51.54 -33.94
C ASP A 44 19.27 52.71 -34.79
N ARG A 45 19.94 52.41 -35.91
CA ARG A 45 20.39 53.41 -36.89
C ARG A 45 19.24 54.15 -37.59
N PHE A 46 18.01 53.64 -37.56
CA PHE A 46 16.82 54.25 -38.14
C PHE A 46 15.74 54.65 -37.10
N THR A 47 15.76 54.07 -35.89
CA THR A 47 14.82 54.35 -34.79
C THR A 47 15.33 55.42 -33.83
N TYR A 48 16.64 55.74 -33.83
CA TYR A 48 17.14 56.93 -33.15
C TYR A 48 16.68 58.19 -33.89
N GLU A 49 16.29 59.24 -33.15
CA GLU A 49 15.74 60.51 -33.69
C GLU A 49 16.60 61.05 -34.85
N GLU A 50 17.92 60.97 -34.72
CA GLU A 50 18.87 61.42 -35.74
C GLU A 50 18.90 60.54 -37.01
N GLY A 51 18.69 59.24 -36.86
CA GLY A 51 18.56 58.28 -37.96
C GLY A 51 17.29 58.50 -38.76
N TRP A 52 16.18 58.74 -38.04
CA TRP A 52 14.88 59.10 -38.60
C TRP A 52 14.93 60.44 -39.35
N GLU A 53 15.52 61.49 -38.74
CA GLU A 53 15.71 62.79 -39.38
C GLU A 53 16.58 62.71 -40.64
N ARG A 54 17.65 61.92 -40.59
CA ARG A 54 18.52 61.69 -41.76
C ARG A 54 17.78 60.95 -42.88
N MET A 55 16.82 60.09 -42.55
CA MET A 55 15.99 59.39 -43.52
C MET A 55 14.95 60.31 -44.17
N LYS A 56 14.32 61.21 -43.39
CA LYS A 56 13.38 62.22 -43.90
C LYS A 56 14.00 63.18 -44.90
N ARG A 57 15.31 63.45 -44.80
CA ARG A 57 16.08 64.27 -45.76
C ARG A 57 16.41 63.57 -47.08
N ARG A 58 16.15 62.26 -47.22
CA ARG A 58 16.39 61.50 -48.47
C ARG A 58 15.17 61.55 -49.38
N SER A 59 15.35 61.16 -50.64
CA SER A 59 14.22 61.03 -51.56
C SER A 59 13.21 59.99 -51.05
N ALA A 60 11.92 60.24 -51.30
CA ALA A 60 10.84 59.38 -50.83
C ALA A 60 11.04 57.89 -51.19
N LYS A 61 11.60 57.61 -52.37
CA LYS A 61 11.92 56.26 -52.83
C LYS A 61 12.96 55.56 -51.95
N VAL A 62 14.00 56.29 -51.52
CA VAL A 62 15.08 55.74 -50.67
C VAL A 62 14.61 55.58 -49.23
N ALA A 63 13.82 56.54 -48.72
CA ALA A 63 13.22 56.46 -47.40
C ALA A 63 12.26 55.26 -47.30
N PHE A 64 11.34 55.12 -48.27
CA PHE A 64 10.39 54.00 -48.31
C PHE A 64 11.08 52.64 -48.39
N GLY A 65 12.08 52.48 -49.27
CA GLY A 65 12.82 51.22 -49.39
C GLY A 65 13.59 50.84 -48.12
N SER A 66 14.11 51.84 -47.41
CA SER A 66 14.79 51.63 -46.12
C SER A 66 13.81 51.21 -45.03
N ALA A 67 12.64 51.85 -44.96
CA ALA A 67 11.58 51.50 -44.02
C ALA A 67 11.01 50.09 -44.26
N MET A 68 10.77 49.71 -45.52
CA MET A 68 10.31 48.35 -45.86
C MET A 68 11.34 47.29 -45.48
N ARG A 69 12.64 47.55 -45.68
CA ARG A 69 13.70 46.63 -45.26
C ARG A 69 13.77 46.50 -43.73
N MET A 70 13.57 47.59 -43.00
CA MET A 70 13.49 47.55 -41.54
C MET A 70 12.33 46.68 -41.07
N LEU A 71 11.13 46.93 -41.59
CA LEU A 71 9.94 46.13 -41.26
C LEU A 71 10.12 44.65 -41.60
N ALA A 72 10.68 44.33 -42.78
CA ALA A 72 10.93 42.96 -43.18
C ALA A 72 11.93 42.26 -42.26
N ASN A 73 13.01 42.95 -41.85
CA ASN A 73 14.00 42.39 -40.94
C ASN A 73 13.44 42.20 -39.52
N THR A 74 12.66 43.16 -39.02
CA THR A 74 11.99 43.03 -37.72
C THR A 74 10.98 41.88 -37.72
N ALA A 75 10.18 41.74 -38.79
CA ALA A 75 9.25 40.63 -38.93
C ALA A 75 9.97 39.28 -39.02
N ALA A 76 11.06 39.20 -39.79
CA ALA A 76 11.88 37.99 -39.89
C ALA A 76 12.49 37.61 -38.53
N ALA A 77 13.01 38.57 -37.77
CA ALA A 77 13.51 38.32 -36.42
C ALA A 77 12.40 37.85 -35.47
N ALA A 78 11.23 38.49 -35.50
CA ALA A 78 10.09 38.09 -34.67
C ALA A 78 9.61 36.65 -34.96
N VAL A 79 9.52 36.27 -36.24
CA VAL A 79 9.16 34.90 -36.64
C VAL A 79 10.21 33.90 -36.20
N LEU A 80 11.50 34.22 -36.37
CA LEU A 80 12.59 33.32 -35.97
C LEU A 80 12.69 33.15 -34.44
N MET A 81 12.28 34.15 -33.66
CA MET A 81 12.31 34.09 -32.19
C MET A 81 11.07 33.43 -31.60
N HIS A 82 9.96 33.33 -32.33
CA HIS A 82 8.67 32.91 -31.78
C HIS A 82 8.72 31.48 -31.22
N ASP A 83 9.12 30.51 -32.03
CA ASP A 83 9.09 29.10 -31.63
C ASP A 83 10.10 28.80 -30.51
N PRO A 84 11.35 29.30 -30.55
CA PRO A 84 12.29 29.14 -29.43
C PRO A 84 11.80 29.75 -28.12
N VAL A 85 11.17 30.93 -28.16
CA VAL A 85 10.65 31.58 -26.95
C VAL A 85 9.49 30.79 -26.36
N LEU A 86 8.61 30.26 -27.20
CA LEU A 86 7.49 29.42 -26.76
C LEU A 86 7.99 28.13 -26.09
N GLU A 87 8.98 27.47 -26.69
CA GLU A 87 9.62 26.28 -26.11
C GLU A 87 10.31 26.59 -24.77
N CYS A 88 10.97 27.73 -24.64
CA CYS A 88 11.54 28.18 -23.37
C CYS A 88 10.47 28.40 -22.30
N LEU A 89 9.31 28.97 -22.65
CA LEU A 89 8.21 29.17 -21.70
C LEU A 89 7.63 27.83 -21.22
N GLU A 90 7.43 26.87 -22.13
CA GLU A 90 6.96 25.52 -21.75
C GLU A 90 7.97 24.80 -20.84
N LYS A 91 9.27 24.91 -21.12
CA LYS A 91 10.31 24.36 -20.25
C LYS A 91 10.35 25.05 -18.89
N ALA A 92 10.15 26.36 -18.84
CA ALA A 92 10.10 27.10 -17.58
C ALA A 92 8.91 26.67 -16.70
N GLU A 93 7.73 26.47 -17.29
CA GLU A 93 6.56 25.93 -16.60
C GLU A 93 6.85 24.54 -16.02
N LYS A 94 7.46 23.63 -16.79
CA LYS A 94 7.89 22.31 -16.29
C LYS A 94 8.87 22.42 -15.12
N VAL A 95 9.81 23.38 -15.16
CA VAL A 95 10.75 23.62 -14.05
C VAL A 95 10.02 24.10 -12.80
N GLU A 96 9.01 24.96 -12.94
CA GLU A 96 8.17 25.42 -11.83
C GLU A 96 7.38 24.26 -11.23
N GLU A 97 6.76 23.41 -12.05
CA GLU A 97 6.06 22.20 -11.60
C GLU A 97 7.00 21.23 -10.85
N ILE A 98 8.20 20.99 -11.38
CA ILE A 98 9.22 20.15 -10.74
C ILE A 98 9.65 20.75 -9.40
N THR A 99 9.84 22.07 -9.35
CA THR A 99 10.22 22.78 -8.12
C THR A 99 9.15 22.62 -7.06
N GLN A 100 7.87 22.80 -7.43
CA GLN A 100 6.75 22.63 -6.52
C GLN A 100 6.61 21.18 -6.04
N ALA A 101 6.79 20.20 -6.92
CA ALA A 101 6.77 18.78 -6.57
C ALA A 101 7.91 18.43 -5.59
N PHE A 102 9.11 19.00 -5.79
CA PHE A 102 10.25 18.82 -4.90
C PHE A 102 9.98 19.38 -3.50
N GLU A 103 9.46 20.61 -3.41
CA GLU A 103 9.11 21.23 -2.12
C GLU A 103 8.04 20.42 -1.36
N ASN A 104 7.01 19.94 -2.07
CA ASN A 104 5.99 19.07 -1.49
C ASN A 104 6.59 17.75 -0.99
N SER A 105 7.52 17.15 -1.75
CA SER A 105 8.20 15.92 -1.36
C SER A 105 9.11 16.12 -0.15
N GLU A 106 9.83 17.24 -0.05
CA GLU A 106 10.65 17.55 1.13
C GLU A 106 9.77 17.73 2.37
N LYS A 107 8.65 18.43 2.23
CA LYS A 107 7.70 18.60 3.33
C LYS A 107 7.15 17.25 3.81
N ALA A 108 6.71 16.40 2.90
CA ALA A 108 6.22 15.06 3.23
C ALA A 108 7.29 14.22 3.94
N ARG A 109 8.53 14.25 3.45
CA ARG A 109 9.67 13.56 4.07
C ARG A 109 9.94 14.03 5.50
N GLU A 110 9.86 15.34 5.75
CA GLU A 110 10.10 15.89 7.08
C GLU A 110 8.96 15.54 8.06
N GLU A 111 7.72 15.45 7.58
CA GLU A 111 6.58 14.96 8.36
C GLU A 111 6.71 13.47 8.69
N GLU A 112 7.07 12.62 7.73
CA GLU A 112 7.34 11.18 7.93
C GLU A 112 8.47 10.96 8.95
N LYS A 113 9.55 11.73 8.85
CA LYS A 113 10.67 11.64 9.80
C LYS A 113 10.22 11.95 11.23
N LYS A 114 9.40 13.00 11.42
CA LYS A 114 8.84 13.35 12.74
C LYS A 114 7.92 12.25 13.27
N ALA A 115 7.08 11.66 12.42
CA ALA A 115 6.22 10.56 12.80
C ALA A 115 7.03 9.33 13.23
N PHE A 116 8.06 8.97 12.46
CA PHE A 116 8.98 7.88 12.79
C PHE A 116 9.72 8.12 14.12
N ASP A 117 10.21 9.34 14.35
CA ASP A 117 10.90 9.68 15.59
C ASP A 117 9.98 9.57 16.81
N LEU A 118 8.71 9.98 16.67
CA LEU A 118 7.69 9.84 17.70
C LEU A 118 7.37 8.37 17.99
N GLU A 119 7.16 7.55 16.96
CA GLU A 119 6.89 6.12 17.09
C GLU A 119 8.07 5.42 17.79
N ARG A 120 9.30 5.73 17.38
CA ARG A 120 10.51 5.21 18.01
C ARG A 120 10.58 5.58 19.48
N GLN A 121 10.23 6.81 19.86
CA GLN A 121 10.22 7.24 21.26
C GLN A 121 9.18 6.45 22.07
N GLN A 122 7.97 6.27 21.54
CA GLN A 122 6.92 5.49 22.18
C GLN A 122 7.33 4.02 22.38
N LEU A 123 8.00 3.42 21.39
CA LEU A 123 8.53 2.06 21.51
C LEU A 123 9.58 1.95 22.62
N PHE A 124 10.48 2.93 22.75
CA PHE A 124 11.46 2.92 23.84
C PHE A 124 10.81 3.07 25.22
N GLU A 125 9.77 3.90 25.35
CA GLU A 125 9.01 4.02 26.59
C GLU A 125 8.27 2.72 26.93
N GLY A 126 7.60 2.11 25.95
CA GLY A 126 6.96 0.82 26.09
C GLY A 126 7.94 -0.29 26.50
N LEU A 127 9.11 -0.32 25.87
CA LEU A 127 10.17 -1.28 26.21
C LEU A 127 10.70 -1.08 27.64
N ALA A 128 10.84 0.16 28.10
CA ALA A 128 11.27 0.45 29.46
C ALA A 128 10.24 -0.04 30.50
N LYS A 129 8.95 0.19 30.23
CA LYS A 129 7.86 -0.30 31.07
C LYS A 129 7.80 -1.82 31.11
N GLU A 130 7.89 -2.49 29.95
CA GLU A 130 7.88 -3.95 29.86
C GLU A 130 9.06 -4.58 30.62
N LYS A 131 10.26 -3.98 30.52
CA LYS A 131 11.43 -4.42 31.28
C LYS A 131 11.21 -4.34 32.80
N LEU A 132 10.60 -3.25 33.27
CA LEU A 132 10.29 -3.08 34.69
C LEU A 132 9.25 -4.11 35.17
N GLU A 133 8.19 -4.33 34.38
CA GLU A 133 7.17 -5.34 34.69
C GLU A 133 7.76 -6.76 34.73
N LYS A 134 8.66 -7.06 33.79
CA LYS A 134 9.40 -8.33 33.77
C LYS A 134 10.25 -8.52 35.01
N GLU A 135 11.02 -7.51 35.42
CA GLU A 135 11.86 -7.59 36.64
C GLU A 135 11.02 -7.84 37.90
N ASN A 136 9.89 -7.15 38.04
CA ASN A 136 8.94 -7.36 39.13
C ASN A 136 8.36 -8.78 39.14
N LEU A 137 8.00 -9.32 37.97
CA LEU A 137 7.53 -10.70 37.85
C LEU A 137 8.63 -11.71 38.19
N GLU A 138 9.87 -11.47 37.76
CA GLU A 138 11.01 -12.32 38.12
C GLU A 138 11.27 -12.33 39.63
N GLU A 139 11.11 -11.19 40.32
CA GLU A 139 11.20 -11.11 41.78
C GLU A 139 10.09 -11.93 42.47
N LYS A 140 8.83 -11.76 42.05
CA LYS A 140 7.70 -12.56 42.57
C LYS A 140 7.90 -14.06 42.36
N VAL A 141 8.44 -14.47 41.21
CA VAL A 141 8.75 -15.88 40.94
C VAL A 141 9.83 -16.39 41.89
N LYS A 142 10.88 -15.60 42.16
CA LYS A 142 11.92 -15.94 43.14
C LYS A 142 11.34 -16.08 44.54
N GLU A 143 10.47 -15.15 44.96
CA GLU A 143 9.80 -15.19 46.27
C GLU A 143 8.90 -16.42 46.40
N LEU A 144 8.04 -16.69 45.42
CA LEU A 144 7.20 -17.88 45.40
C LEU A 144 8.02 -19.16 45.47
N LYS A 145 9.12 -19.24 44.71
CA LYS A 145 10.02 -20.40 44.74
C LYS A 145 10.66 -20.59 46.12
N LYS A 146 11.02 -19.49 46.80
CA LYS A 146 11.52 -19.52 48.18
C LYS A 146 10.44 -20.05 49.13
N THR A 147 9.23 -19.52 49.09
CA THR A 147 8.10 -19.99 49.93
C THR A 147 7.81 -21.48 49.70
N ILE A 148 7.87 -21.94 48.44
CA ILE A 148 7.67 -23.35 48.10
C ILE A 148 8.76 -24.23 48.73
N SER A 149 10.01 -23.77 48.68
CA SER A 149 11.15 -24.48 49.26
C SER A 149 11.13 -24.49 50.79
N GLU A 150 10.59 -23.45 51.44
CA GLU A 150 10.51 -23.34 52.90
C GLU A 150 9.36 -24.15 53.50
N HIS A 151 8.31 -24.42 52.72
CA HIS A 151 7.09 -25.08 53.18
C HIS A 151 6.66 -26.28 52.32
N PRO A 152 7.58 -27.22 51.98
CA PRO A 152 7.27 -28.32 51.07
C PRO A 152 6.17 -29.23 51.62
N ASP A 153 6.17 -29.50 52.93
CA ASP A 153 5.21 -30.41 53.56
C ASP A 153 3.81 -29.80 53.66
N ARG A 154 3.71 -28.48 53.91
CA ARG A 154 2.43 -27.77 53.91
C ARG A 154 1.82 -27.72 52.51
N ILE A 155 2.65 -27.51 51.48
CA ILE A 155 2.17 -27.49 50.08
C ILE A 155 1.72 -28.88 49.65
N LYS A 156 2.50 -29.93 49.95
CA LYS A 156 2.10 -31.31 49.69
C LYS A 156 0.78 -31.64 50.40
N LYS A 157 0.66 -31.26 51.67
CA LYS A 157 -0.57 -31.46 52.45
C LYS A 157 -1.78 -30.74 51.84
N ALA A 158 -1.65 -29.45 51.55
CA ALA A 158 -2.71 -28.67 50.90
C ALA A 158 -3.11 -29.25 49.53
N THR A 159 -2.13 -29.74 48.76
CA THR A 159 -2.38 -30.41 47.47
C THR A 159 -3.15 -31.73 47.67
N THR A 160 -2.74 -32.55 48.64
CA THR A 160 -3.46 -33.81 48.96
C THR A 160 -4.86 -33.57 49.50
N GLU A 161 -5.08 -32.50 50.26
CA GLU A 161 -6.38 -32.10 50.78
C GLU A 161 -7.29 -31.60 49.66
N ALA A 162 -6.77 -30.77 48.73
CA ALA A 162 -7.52 -30.31 47.57
C ALA A 162 -7.88 -31.47 46.63
N VAL A 163 -6.96 -32.41 46.38
CA VAL A 163 -7.23 -33.62 45.59
C VAL A 163 -8.28 -34.50 46.27
N HIS A 164 -8.18 -34.72 47.59
CA HIS A 164 -9.21 -35.45 48.32
C HIS A 164 -10.57 -34.74 48.23
N LYS A 165 -10.60 -33.42 48.42
CA LYS A 165 -11.85 -32.65 48.31
C LYS A 165 -12.46 -32.76 46.91
N ALA A 166 -11.66 -32.66 45.86
CA ALA A 166 -12.13 -32.83 44.49
C ALA A 166 -12.64 -34.25 44.22
N ILE A 167 -11.99 -35.28 44.79
CA ILE A 167 -12.46 -36.67 44.70
C ILE A 167 -13.78 -36.86 45.44
N GLU A 168 -13.92 -36.29 46.65
CA GLU A 168 -15.16 -36.38 47.41
C GLU A 168 -16.28 -35.57 46.76
N GLU A 169 -16.00 -34.40 46.20
CA GLU A 169 -16.94 -33.63 45.38
C GLU A 169 -17.37 -34.42 44.13
N PHE A 170 -16.43 -35.10 43.45
CA PHE A 170 -16.71 -35.97 42.31
C PHE A 170 -17.55 -37.20 42.67
N LYS A 171 -17.33 -37.78 43.86
CA LYS A 171 -18.19 -38.86 44.38
C LYS A 171 -19.57 -38.35 44.80
N ALA A 172 -19.63 -37.12 45.31
CA ALA A 172 -20.86 -36.48 45.77
C ALA A 172 -21.74 -35.97 44.61
N THR A 173 -21.15 -35.61 43.48
CA THR A 173 -21.86 -35.57 42.20
C THR A 173 -22.26 -37.00 41.86
N GLU A 174 -23.56 -37.30 41.92
CA GLU A 174 -24.10 -38.66 41.93
C GLU A 174 -23.45 -39.56 40.87
N VAL A 175 -22.81 -40.64 41.31
CA VAL A 175 -22.35 -41.73 40.42
C VAL A 175 -23.50 -42.23 39.55
N LYS A 176 -24.76 -42.19 40.05
CA LYS A 176 -25.97 -42.46 39.26
C LYS A 176 -26.15 -41.49 38.09
N GLU A 177 -25.94 -40.20 38.27
CA GLU A 177 -26.04 -39.23 37.18
C GLU A 177 -24.97 -39.49 36.10
N LEU A 178 -23.79 -39.98 36.49
CA LEU A 178 -22.72 -40.36 35.58
C LEU A 178 -22.98 -41.71 34.88
N GLU A 179 -23.55 -42.68 35.60
CA GLU A 179 -23.96 -44.01 35.11
C GLU A 179 -25.14 -43.91 34.14
N ASP A 180 -26.15 -43.09 34.47
CA ASP A 180 -27.30 -42.78 33.63
C ASP A 180 -26.83 -42.09 32.35
N LYS A 181 -25.95 -41.08 32.43
CA LYS A 181 -25.35 -40.44 31.24
C LYS A 181 -24.55 -41.42 30.38
N ALA A 182 -23.78 -42.33 30.99
CA ALA A 182 -23.02 -43.33 30.24
C ALA A 182 -23.93 -44.38 29.57
N SER A 183 -25.02 -44.76 30.25
CA SER A 183 -26.08 -45.62 29.73
C SER A 183 -26.82 -44.94 28.56
N ASP A 184 -27.13 -43.65 28.69
CA ASP A 184 -27.76 -42.85 27.63
C ASP A 184 -26.85 -42.73 26.40
N ILE A 185 -25.54 -42.54 26.58
CA ILE A 185 -24.57 -42.51 25.47
C ILE A 185 -24.49 -43.88 24.78
N THR A 186 -24.44 -44.97 25.54
CA THR A 186 -24.37 -46.33 24.98
C THR A 186 -25.65 -46.66 24.22
N SER A 187 -26.81 -46.35 24.82
CA SER A 187 -28.12 -46.53 24.22
C SER A 187 -28.26 -45.68 22.95
N SER A 188 -27.89 -44.40 23.01
CA SER A 188 -27.91 -43.51 21.84
C SER A 188 -26.99 -44.01 20.72
N THR A 189 -25.83 -44.58 21.05
CA THR A 189 -24.90 -45.15 20.06
C THR A 189 -25.49 -46.38 19.37
N ILE A 190 -26.12 -47.28 20.14
CA ILE A 190 -26.79 -48.46 19.58
C ILE A 190 -27.96 -48.00 18.69
N ILE A 191 -28.78 -47.06 19.15
CA ILE A 191 -29.90 -46.50 18.39
C ILE A 191 -29.40 -45.85 17.09
N PHE A 192 -28.30 -45.10 17.14
CA PHE A 192 -27.69 -44.47 15.96
C PHE A 192 -27.20 -45.50 14.94
N ASN A 193 -26.55 -46.58 15.39
CA ASN A 193 -26.10 -47.64 14.49
C ASN A 193 -27.28 -48.33 13.79
N ILE A 194 -28.35 -48.64 14.53
CA ILE A 194 -29.59 -49.20 13.95
C ILE A 194 -30.20 -48.22 12.94
N PHE A 195 -30.22 -46.91 13.26
CA PHE A 195 -30.74 -45.89 12.36
C PHE A 195 -29.98 -45.85 11.02
N CYS A 196 -28.65 -45.97 11.05
CA CYS A 196 -27.83 -45.97 9.84
C CYS A 196 -27.94 -47.29 9.03
N GLU A 197 -27.97 -48.44 9.69
CA GLU A 197 -27.95 -49.75 9.02
C GLU A 197 -29.36 -50.24 8.62
N HIS A 198 -30.40 -49.79 9.32
CA HIS A 198 -31.78 -50.21 9.15
C HIS A 198 -32.72 -49.00 9.09
N PRO A 199 -32.74 -48.24 7.97
CA PRO A 199 -33.49 -46.98 7.86
C PRO A 199 -35.02 -47.13 7.95
N ASP A 200 -35.53 -48.34 7.69
CA ASP A 200 -36.96 -48.70 7.75
C ASP A 200 -37.37 -49.30 9.11
N PHE A 201 -36.45 -49.35 10.09
CA PHE A 201 -36.76 -49.84 11.43
C PHE A 201 -37.79 -48.95 12.13
N ASP A 202 -38.80 -49.56 12.75
CA ASP A 202 -39.82 -48.85 13.51
C ASP A 202 -39.32 -48.54 14.93
N PHE A 203 -38.82 -47.33 15.14
CA PHE A 203 -38.33 -46.86 16.44
C PHE A 203 -39.44 -46.56 17.45
N SER A 204 -40.72 -46.51 17.04
CA SER A 204 -41.83 -46.27 17.96
C SER A 204 -41.97 -47.37 19.03
N ILE A 205 -41.42 -48.56 18.78
CA ILE A 205 -41.39 -49.66 19.76
C ILE A 205 -40.45 -49.39 20.95
N LEU A 206 -39.50 -48.46 20.80
CA LEU A 206 -38.51 -48.13 21.83
C LEU A 206 -38.91 -46.94 22.70
N GLY A 207 -40.05 -46.30 22.41
CA GLY A 207 -40.62 -45.19 23.18
C GLY A 207 -40.47 -43.81 22.53
N GLU A 208 -41.25 -42.84 23.02
CA GLU A 208 -41.36 -41.49 22.45
C GLU A 208 -40.02 -40.72 22.45
N ASP A 209 -39.23 -40.83 23.52
CA ASP A 209 -37.95 -40.13 23.65
C ASP A 209 -36.94 -40.57 22.57
N VAL A 210 -36.92 -41.87 22.24
CA VAL A 210 -36.08 -42.43 21.16
C VAL A 210 -36.58 -41.97 19.79
N VAL A 211 -37.90 -41.88 19.62
CA VAL A 211 -38.52 -41.35 18.39
C VAL A 211 -38.13 -39.89 18.18
N GLU A 212 -38.20 -39.06 19.22
CA GLU A 212 -37.80 -37.64 19.14
C GLU A 212 -36.31 -37.50 18.79
N LEU A 213 -35.44 -38.31 19.42
CA LEU A 213 -34.02 -38.37 19.12
C LEU A 213 -33.74 -38.73 17.65
N VAL A 214 -34.36 -39.79 17.13
CA VAL A 214 -34.19 -40.22 15.73
C VAL A 214 -34.73 -39.20 14.74
N GLN A 215 -35.87 -38.55 15.06
CA GLN A 215 -36.41 -37.46 14.25
C GLN A 215 -35.46 -36.25 14.20
N SER A 216 -34.75 -35.96 15.29
CA SER A 216 -33.74 -34.89 15.32
C SER A 216 -32.59 -35.16 14.34
N TRP A 217 -32.18 -36.43 14.17
CA TRP A 217 -31.15 -36.84 13.21
C TRP A 217 -31.65 -36.79 11.77
N ARG A 218 -32.87 -37.29 11.48
CA ARG A 218 -33.48 -37.17 10.14
C ARG A 218 -33.60 -35.71 9.69
N LYS A 219 -34.04 -34.81 10.58
CA LYS A 219 -34.09 -33.36 10.31
C LYS A 219 -32.71 -32.79 9.96
N LYS A 220 -31.64 -33.28 10.58
CA LYS A 220 -30.26 -32.83 10.35
C LYS A 220 -29.63 -33.37 9.06
N GLU A 221 -30.05 -34.54 8.56
CA GLU A 221 -29.61 -35.05 7.26
C GLU A 221 -30.28 -34.31 6.09
N THR A 222 -31.58 -34.00 6.20
CA THR A 222 -32.31 -33.29 5.14
C THR A 222 -31.83 -31.85 4.89
N THR A 223 -31.11 -31.23 5.83
CA THR A 223 -30.50 -29.90 5.65
C THR A 223 -29.11 -29.94 5.02
N LYS A 224 -28.51 -31.13 4.84
CA LYS A 224 -27.20 -31.32 4.19
C LYS A 224 -27.28 -31.66 2.70
N THR A 225 -28.44 -32.08 2.21
CA THR A 225 -28.67 -32.47 0.80
C THR A 225 -29.22 -31.30 -0.05
N GLY A 226 -28.93 -30.06 0.34
CA GLY A 226 -29.47 -28.84 -0.26
C GLY A 226 -28.44 -27.92 -0.93
N ASP A 227 -27.22 -28.40 -1.20
CA ASP A 227 -26.24 -27.64 -1.98
C ASP A 227 -25.47 -28.59 -2.91
N GLY A 228 -25.88 -28.63 -4.17
CA GLY A 228 -25.35 -29.57 -5.15
C GLY A 228 -26.10 -29.50 -6.47
N GLY A 229 -25.99 -28.36 -7.17
CA GLY A 229 -26.55 -28.23 -8.50
C GLY A 229 -26.27 -26.89 -9.18
N ALA A 230 -25.10 -26.77 -9.82
CA ALA A 230 -24.97 -26.40 -11.25
C ALA A 230 -23.52 -26.01 -11.58
N SER A 231 -22.74 -26.97 -12.07
CA SER A 231 -21.63 -26.67 -12.98
C SER A 231 -22.23 -26.34 -14.36
N THR A 232 -21.93 -25.16 -14.88
CA THR A 232 -21.98 -24.88 -16.32
C THR A 232 -20.60 -24.38 -16.76
N SER A 233 -19.87 -25.25 -17.45
CA SER A 233 -18.83 -24.86 -18.40
C SER A 233 -19.36 -25.22 -19.78
N VAL A 234 -19.78 -24.22 -20.55
CA VAL A 234 -19.31 -23.83 -21.90
C VAL A 234 -19.81 -22.40 -22.12
#